data_AF-A0A850KW09-F1
#
_entry.id   AF-A0A850KW09-F1
#
_cell.length_a   1.000
_cell.length_b   1.000
_cell.length_c   1.000
_cell.angle_alpha   90.00
_cell.angle_beta   90.00
_cell.angle_gamma   90.00
#
_symmetry.space_group_name_H-M   'P 1'
#
loop_
_entity.id
_entity.type
_entity.pdbx_description
1 polymer ?
#
loop_
_entity_poly.entity_id
_entity_poly.type
_entity_poly.pdbx_seq_one_letter_code
_entity_poly.pdbx_strand_id
1 'polypeptide(L)'
;MSNNQKNEMNVQGGWPWVLMRLLGILCILLAVSLALYGLGDILSPNISISYSILFVLPFSLGALIRLIRDPSGQGKTFHIFDAAWIVTVLALGGIILREGVICIVMLAPLWIPSAMLGVYATSFLQRKLRERNKLSVSLIALLPVLTGVISDAPQRAVQYEVSRNIVVNAPAEQIWPLLKDMAEIKEDEGAWNISQDMLNVPRPTAAVVSGDGPGAVRHASWQKDVSFEEHIFVWKENETMRWNFSFPNDSVQRHTDRHISPDGNHLKILEGGYDFRSLDADRTEVTLTTRYLVASPVNLYASLWGELLLGDIQTNVLAIIKSRAEGGVN
;
A
#
# COMPACT_ATOMS: atom_id res chain seq x y z
N MET A 1 30.13 26.87 -46.28
CA MET A 1 29.63 26.33 -44.99
C MET A 1 30.40 25.07 -44.68
N SER A 2 31.18 25.07 -43.59
CA SER A 2 32.14 24.02 -43.22
C SER A 2 31.45 22.78 -42.67
N ASN A 3 32.05 21.60 -42.90
CA ASN A 3 31.59 20.28 -42.44
C ASN A 3 31.33 20.21 -40.91
N ASN A 4 31.93 21.11 -40.13
CA ASN A 4 31.68 21.24 -38.69
C ASN A 4 30.26 21.68 -38.34
N GLN A 5 29.63 22.57 -39.12
CA GLN A 5 28.26 23.03 -38.83
C GLN A 5 27.21 21.94 -39.11
N LYS A 6 27.48 21.02 -40.04
CA LYS A 6 26.59 19.86 -40.29
C LYS A 6 26.68 18.82 -39.18
N ASN A 7 27.86 18.63 -38.57
CA ASN A 7 28.00 17.72 -37.43
C ASN A 7 27.34 18.26 -36.16
N GLU A 8 27.45 19.56 -35.87
CA GLU A 8 26.77 20.16 -34.71
C GLU A 8 25.23 20.13 -34.83
N MET A 9 24.69 20.29 -36.04
CA MET A 9 23.24 20.14 -36.26
C MET A 9 22.74 18.70 -36.18
N ASN A 10 23.59 17.70 -36.46
CA ASN A 10 23.22 16.28 -36.35
C ASN A 10 23.34 15.76 -34.91
N VAL A 11 24.17 16.41 -34.09
CA VAL A 11 24.28 16.13 -32.65
C VAL A 11 23.04 16.61 -31.88
N GLN A 12 22.41 17.72 -32.28
CA GLN A 12 21.20 18.24 -31.62
C GLN A 12 19.90 17.50 -32.00
N GLY A 13 19.94 16.60 -32.99
CA GLY A 13 18.79 15.78 -33.42
C GLY A 13 18.98 14.26 -33.26
N GLY A 14 20.16 13.82 -32.82
CA GLY A 14 20.49 12.40 -32.68
C GLY A 14 19.85 11.74 -31.45
N TRP A 15 19.62 10.42 -31.52
CA TRP A 15 19.15 9.59 -30.40
C TRP A 15 19.88 9.84 -29.06
N PRO A 16 21.22 10.08 -29.02
CA PRO A 16 21.91 10.38 -27.77
C PRO A 16 21.48 11.71 -27.11
N TRP A 17 21.16 12.73 -27.90
CA TRP A 17 20.72 14.03 -27.39
C TRP A 17 19.29 14.00 -26.88
N VAL A 18 18.41 13.29 -27.59
CA VAL A 18 17.05 13.00 -27.12
C VAL A 18 17.12 12.22 -25.80
N LEU A 19 17.98 11.19 -25.71
CA LEU A 19 18.16 10.41 -24.50
C LEU A 19 18.70 11.26 -23.33
N MET A 20 19.74 12.07 -23.55
CA MET A 20 20.27 12.99 -22.52
C MET A 20 19.21 13.97 -22.04
N ARG A 21 18.39 14.51 -22.94
CA ARG A 21 17.29 15.40 -22.58
C ARG A 21 16.24 14.69 -21.74
N LEU A 22 15.82 13.48 -22.12
CA LEU A 22 14.87 12.69 -21.34
C LEU A 22 15.42 12.32 -19.96
N LEU A 23 16.70 11.95 -19.87
CA LEU A 23 17.38 11.68 -18.59
C LEU A 23 17.47 12.93 -17.71
N GLY A 24 17.80 14.10 -18.28
CA GLY A 24 17.81 15.36 -17.54
C GLY A 24 16.44 15.73 -16.97
N ILE A 25 15.37 15.51 -17.75
CA ILE A 25 13.99 15.71 -17.28
C ILE A 25 13.67 14.76 -16.13
N LEU A 26 14.02 13.48 -16.25
CA LEU A 26 13.82 12.48 -15.20
C LEU A 26 14.52 12.88 -13.90
N CYS A 27 15.80 13.29 -13.98
CA CYS A 27 16.58 13.71 -12.81
C CYS A 27 15.96 14.92 -12.11
N ILE A 28 15.48 15.92 -12.87
CA ILE A 28 14.80 17.09 -12.30
C ILE A 28 13.50 16.69 -11.60
N LEU A 29 12.69 15.85 -12.23
CA LEU A 29 11.43 15.38 -11.65
C LEU A 29 11.65 14.59 -10.36
N LEU A 30 12.63 13.67 -10.35
CA LEU A 30 12.99 12.91 -9.16
C LEU A 30 13.53 13.83 -8.06
N ALA A 31 14.42 14.77 -8.39
CA ALA A 31 14.99 15.70 -7.41
C ALA A 31 13.90 16.59 -6.77
N VAL A 32 12.97 17.12 -7.57
CA VAL A 32 11.85 17.91 -7.06
C VAL A 32 10.91 17.05 -6.22
N SER A 33 10.57 15.83 -6.67
CA SER A 33 9.71 14.92 -5.92
C SER A 33 10.31 14.55 -4.56
N LEU A 34 11.60 14.21 -4.53
CA LEU A 34 12.32 13.88 -3.28
C LEU A 34 12.46 15.09 -2.36
N ALA A 35 12.73 16.27 -2.91
CA ALA A 35 12.81 17.50 -2.12
C ALA A 35 11.46 17.87 -1.49
N LEU A 36 10.36 17.76 -2.25
CA LEU A 36 9.01 18.01 -1.72
C LEU A 36 8.61 16.98 -0.68
N TYR A 37 8.92 15.71 -0.90
CA TYR A 37 8.69 14.64 0.06
C TYR A 37 9.47 14.88 1.36
N GLY A 38 10.79 15.13 1.27
CA GLY A 38 11.63 15.39 2.43
C GLY A 38 11.27 16.68 3.18
N LEU A 39 10.87 17.74 2.46
CA LEU A 39 10.36 18.96 3.09
C LEU A 39 9.06 18.70 3.87
N GLY A 40 8.15 17.88 3.32
CA GLY A 40 6.94 17.44 4.01
C GLY A 40 7.25 16.70 5.31
N ASP A 41 8.17 15.74 5.26
CA ASP A 41 8.60 14.95 6.43
C ASP A 41 9.20 15.84 7.54
N ILE A 42 10.00 16.84 7.18
CA ILE A 42 10.59 17.79 8.14
C ILE A 42 9.54 18.74 8.74
N LEU A 43 8.65 19.28 7.91
CA LEU A 43 7.69 20.30 8.34
C LEU A 43 6.52 19.72 9.13
N SER A 44 6.11 18.49 8.85
CA SER A 44 5.16 17.78 9.70
C SER A 44 5.39 16.27 9.65
N PRO A 45 5.93 15.66 10.71
CA PRO A 45 6.29 14.23 10.76
C PRO A 45 5.12 13.24 10.54
N ASN A 46 3.88 13.72 10.43
CA ASN A 46 2.66 12.94 10.19
C ASN A 46 2.03 13.22 8.80
N ILE A 47 2.71 13.97 7.91
CA ILE A 47 2.19 14.33 6.57
C ILE A 47 2.03 13.11 5.65
N SER A 48 2.63 11.96 6.00
CA SER A 48 2.73 10.75 5.18
C SER A 48 1.38 10.25 4.64
N ILE A 49 0.28 10.55 5.34
CA ILE A 49 -1.08 10.23 4.88
C ILE A 49 -1.95 11.50 4.88
N SER A 50 -1.45 12.58 4.26
CA SER A 50 -2.21 13.84 4.08
C SER A 50 -2.92 13.87 2.72
N TYR A 51 -3.97 14.70 2.60
CA TYR A 51 -4.58 14.98 1.29
C TYR A 51 -3.55 15.54 0.29
N SER A 52 -2.53 16.22 0.81
CA SER A 52 -1.52 16.88 0.01
C SER A 52 -0.53 15.90 -0.62
N ILE A 53 -0.11 14.87 0.11
CA ILE A 53 0.66 13.78 -0.50
C ILE A 53 -0.20 12.95 -1.45
N LEU A 54 -1.44 12.65 -1.07
CA LEU A 54 -2.31 11.77 -1.86
C LEU A 54 -2.75 12.39 -3.19
N PHE A 55 -3.02 13.70 -3.23
CA PHE A 55 -3.58 14.35 -4.41
C PHE A 55 -2.72 15.49 -4.94
N VAL A 56 -2.26 16.41 -4.08
CA VAL A 56 -1.58 17.64 -4.52
C VAL A 56 -0.21 17.35 -5.12
N LEU A 57 0.58 16.49 -4.49
CA LEU A 57 1.91 16.12 -4.96
C LEU A 57 1.88 15.43 -6.34
N PRO A 58 1.10 14.34 -6.56
CA PRO A 58 1.01 13.73 -7.88
C PRO A 58 0.44 14.68 -8.93
N PHE A 59 -0.58 15.50 -8.59
CA PHE A 59 -1.10 16.53 -9.49
C PHE A 59 0.01 17.48 -9.96
N SER A 60 0.80 18.00 -9.02
CA SER A 60 1.86 18.96 -9.30
C SER A 60 2.99 18.34 -10.12
N LEU A 61 3.32 17.07 -9.86
CA LEU A 61 4.27 16.31 -10.65
C LEU A 61 3.78 16.13 -12.09
N GLY A 62 2.51 15.77 -12.29
CA GLY A 62 1.89 15.70 -13.61
C GLY A 62 1.91 17.04 -14.35
N ALA A 63 1.59 18.12 -13.64
CA ALA A 63 1.68 19.48 -14.18
C ALA A 63 3.11 19.83 -14.62
N LEU A 64 4.11 19.51 -13.79
CA LEU A 64 5.53 19.74 -14.09
C LEU A 64 6.00 18.93 -15.29
N ILE A 65 5.64 17.65 -15.39
CA ILE A 65 5.90 16.79 -16.55
C ILE A 65 5.41 17.46 -17.83
N ARG A 66 4.17 17.98 -17.80
CA ARG A 66 3.57 18.66 -18.94
C ARG A 66 4.32 19.95 -19.32
N LEU A 67 4.67 20.78 -18.33
CA LEU A 67 5.42 22.04 -18.55
C LEU A 67 6.79 21.80 -19.17
N ILE A 68 7.51 20.77 -18.70
CA ILE A 68 8.86 20.47 -19.19
C ILE A 68 8.81 19.88 -20.60
N ARG A 69 7.86 18.98 -20.87
CA ARG A 69 7.77 18.27 -22.14
C ARG A 69 7.20 19.11 -23.27
N ASP A 70 6.18 19.92 -22.99
CA ASP A 70 5.63 20.88 -23.95
C ASP A 70 5.53 22.28 -23.33
N PRO A 71 6.66 22.99 -23.22
CA PRO A 71 6.67 24.37 -22.73
C PRO A 71 5.88 25.33 -23.62
N SER A 72 5.62 24.92 -24.87
CA SER A 72 4.99 25.75 -25.89
C SER A 72 3.46 25.60 -25.95
N GLY A 73 2.93 24.53 -25.37
CA GLY A 73 1.51 24.16 -25.44
C GLY A 73 1.01 23.83 -26.86
N GLN A 74 1.92 23.61 -27.82
CA GLN A 74 1.59 23.41 -29.24
C GLN A 74 1.49 21.93 -29.63
N GLY A 75 2.00 21.02 -28.78
CA GLY A 75 1.99 19.59 -29.03
C GLY A 75 0.58 19.01 -28.94
N LYS A 76 0.18 18.28 -29.98
CA LYS A 76 -1.03 17.44 -29.98
C LYS A 76 -0.82 16.07 -29.30
N THR A 77 0.40 15.81 -28.81
CA THR A 77 0.83 14.47 -28.42
C THR A 77 0.05 13.94 -27.22
N PHE A 78 -0.40 12.70 -27.37
CA PHE A 78 -1.27 11.93 -26.49
C PHE A 78 -0.83 11.90 -25.02
N HIS A 79 -1.82 11.98 -24.12
CA HIS A 79 -1.74 11.81 -22.67
C HIS A 79 -1.03 10.51 -22.23
N ILE A 80 -0.92 9.52 -23.11
CA ILE A 80 -0.29 8.21 -22.87
C ILE A 80 1.19 8.33 -22.49
N PHE A 81 1.94 9.20 -23.17
CA PHE A 81 3.36 9.39 -22.85
C PHE A 81 3.58 10.10 -21.51
N ASP A 82 2.68 11.01 -21.13
CA ASP A 82 2.75 11.67 -19.81
C ASP A 82 2.44 10.67 -18.69
N ALA A 83 1.48 9.75 -18.93
CA ALA A 83 1.19 8.64 -18.03
C ALA A 83 2.40 7.70 -17.86
N ALA A 84 3.13 7.38 -18.94
CA ALA A 84 4.33 6.55 -18.86
C ALA A 84 5.43 7.21 -17.98
N TRP A 85 5.60 8.53 -18.10
CA TRP A 85 6.53 9.29 -17.24
C TRP A 85 6.11 9.30 -15.77
N ILE A 86 4.81 9.47 -15.49
CA ILE A 86 4.28 9.39 -14.13
C ILE A 86 4.59 8.02 -13.54
N VAL A 87 4.23 6.93 -14.22
CA VAL A 87 4.50 5.56 -13.74
C VAL A 87 6.00 5.35 -13.51
N THR A 88 6.86 5.85 -14.40
CA THR A 88 8.32 5.73 -14.25
C THR A 88 8.83 6.46 -13.01
N VAL A 89 8.40 7.70 -12.78
CA VAL A 89 8.82 8.48 -11.60
C VAL A 89 8.30 7.83 -10.31
N LEU A 90 7.05 7.34 -10.30
CA LEU A 90 6.49 6.63 -9.15
C LEU A 90 7.25 5.34 -8.84
N ALA A 91 7.54 4.53 -9.87
CA ALA A 91 8.29 3.28 -9.70
C ALA A 91 9.72 3.53 -9.19
N LEU A 92 10.44 4.51 -9.78
CA LEU A 92 11.80 4.85 -9.34
C LEU A 92 11.81 5.47 -7.94
N GLY A 93 10.83 6.34 -7.63
CA GLY A 93 10.66 6.90 -6.30
C GLY A 93 10.47 5.83 -5.24
N GLY A 94 9.60 4.85 -5.50
CA GLY A 94 9.38 3.71 -4.62
C GLY A 94 10.64 2.86 -4.37
N ILE A 95 11.43 2.61 -5.43
CA ILE A 95 12.71 1.89 -5.31
C ILE A 95 13.72 2.69 -4.45
N ILE A 96 13.83 4.01 -4.67
CA ILE A 96 14.77 4.88 -3.97
C ILE A 96 14.41 5.01 -2.48
N LEU A 97 13.13 5.23 -2.19
CA LEU A 97 12.61 5.41 -0.83
C LEU A 97 12.51 4.08 -0.06
N ARG A 98 12.73 2.94 -0.74
CA ARG A 98 12.57 1.59 -0.19
C ARG A 98 11.17 1.36 0.39
N GLU A 99 10.16 1.96 -0.25
CA GLU A 99 8.77 1.75 0.14
C GLU A 99 8.33 0.34 -0.26
N GLY A 100 7.40 -0.22 0.51
CA GLY A 100 6.79 -1.51 0.19
C GLY A 100 6.09 -1.46 -1.17
N VAL A 101 6.26 -2.49 -1.99
CA VAL A 101 5.55 -2.63 -3.29
C VAL A 101 4.03 -2.50 -3.10
N ILE A 102 3.52 -3.00 -1.97
CA ILE A 102 2.10 -2.92 -1.60
C ILE A 102 1.64 -1.46 -1.53
N CYS A 103 2.38 -0.57 -0.87
CA CYS A 103 1.99 0.83 -0.75
C CYS A 103 1.99 1.57 -2.09
N ILE A 104 2.94 1.27 -2.99
CA ILE A 104 2.93 1.82 -4.34
C ILE A 104 1.69 1.37 -5.10
N VAL A 105 1.36 0.08 -5.03
CA VAL A 105 0.16 -0.50 -5.66
C VAL A 105 -1.11 0.08 -5.05
N MET A 106 -1.12 0.33 -3.74
CA MET A 106 -2.22 0.98 -3.03
C MET A 106 -2.38 2.46 -3.40
N LEU A 107 -1.29 3.20 -3.65
CA LEU A 107 -1.36 4.62 -3.96
C LEU A 107 -1.57 4.90 -5.45
N ALA A 108 -1.13 4.00 -6.34
CA ALA A 108 -1.19 4.17 -7.78
C ALA A 108 -2.61 4.49 -8.32
N PRO A 109 -3.71 3.86 -7.85
CA PRO A 109 -5.07 4.19 -8.30
C PRO A 109 -5.51 5.61 -7.95
N LEU A 110 -4.89 6.27 -6.97
CA LEU A 110 -5.15 7.67 -6.61
C LEU A 110 -4.15 8.61 -7.29
N TRP A 111 -2.87 8.26 -7.27
CA TRP A 111 -1.78 9.08 -7.79
C TRP A 111 -1.83 9.25 -9.31
N ILE A 112 -2.10 8.18 -10.07
CA ILE A 112 -2.12 8.24 -11.54
C ILE A 112 -3.23 9.17 -12.04
N PRO A 113 -4.51 9.04 -11.61
CA PRO A 113 -5.56 9.98 -12.00
C PRO A 113 -5.26 11.42 -11.55
N SER A 114 -4.74 11.61 -10.33
CA SER A 114 -4.41 12.96 -9.84
C SER A 114 -3.33 13.63 -10.71
N ALA A 115 -2.25 12.89 -11.03
CA ALA A 115 -1.21 13.39 -11.93
C ALA A 115 -1.74 13.66 -13.34
N MET A 116 -2.64 12.83 -13.86
CA MET A 116 -3.33 13.07 -15.13
C MET A 116 -4.19 14.33 -15.11
N LEU A 117 -4.89 14.61 -14.00
CA LEU A 117 -5.60 15.88 -13.83
C LEU A 117 -4.64 17.08 -13.86
N GLY A 118 -3.45 16.95 -13.27
CA GLY A 118 -2.40 17.96 -13.33
C GLY A 118 -1.92 18.24 -14.75
N VAL A 119 -1.68 17.18 -15.54
CA VAL A 119 -1.35 17.27 -16.97
C VAL A 119 -2.47 17.98 -17.74
N TYR A 120 -3.73 17.57 -17.52
CA TYR A 120 -4.89 18.13 -18.22
C TYR A 120 -5.10 19.61 -17.88
N ALA A 121 -5.10 19.96 -16.60
CA ALA A 121 -5.27 21.33 -16.12
C ALA A 121 -4.19 22.25 -16.68
N THR A 122 -2.93 21.81 -16.65
CA THR A 122 -1.80 22.57 -17.22
C THR A 122 -1.95 22.75 -18.73
N SER A 123 -2.31 21.68 -19.46
CA SER A 123 -2.52 21.76 -20.91
C SER A 123 -3.65 22.71 -21.28
N PHE A 124 -4.75 22.68 -20.52
CA PHE A 124 -5.88 23.59 -20.68
C PHE A 124 -5.47 25.05 -20.43
N LEU A 125 -4.75 25.32 -19.33
CA LEU A 125 -4.24 26.65 -19.00
C LEU A 125 -3.24 27.18 -20.04
N GLN A 126 -2.31 26.34 -20.52
CA GLN A 126 -1.36 26.71 -21.59
C GLN A 126 -2.07 27.13 -22.88
N ARG A 127 -3.17 26.45 -23.25
CA ARG A 127 -3.98 26.81 -24.42
C ARG A 127 -4.74 28.12 -24.22
N LYS A 128 -5.31 28.33 -23.04
CA LYS A 128 -6.15 29.51 -22.73
C LYS A 128 -5.33 30.78 -22.50
N LEU A 129 -4.16 30.67 -21.87
CA LEU A 129 -3.27 31.78 -21.50
C LEU A 129 -2.13 32.01 -22.50
N ARG A 130 -2.23 31.39 -23.69
CA ARG A 130 -1.22 31.37 -24.76
C ARG A 130 -0.71 32.75 -25.15
N GLU A 131 -1.50 33.80 -24.92
CA GLU A 131 -1.18 35.17 -25.35
C GLU A 131 -0.56 36.08 -24.26
N ARG A 132 -0.49 35.68 -22.98
CA ARG A 132 -0.22 36.67 -21.90
C ARG A 132 0.92 36.42 -20.90
N ASN A 133 1.67 35.32 -20.96
CA ASN A 133 3.03 35.09 -20.39
C ASN A 133 3.20 33.65 -19.87
N LYS A 134 4.30 33.00 -20.27
CA LYS A 134 4.65 31.61 -19.89
C LYS A 134 4.99 31.45 -18.40
N LEU A 135 5.48 32.51 -17.76
CA LEU A 135 5.87 32.49 -16.34
C LEU A 135 4.67 32.29 -15.41
N SER A 136 3.53 32.92 -15.73
CA SER A 136 2.30 32.86 -14.94
C SER A 136 1.69 31.45 -14.92
N VAL A 137 1.79 30.70 -16.02
CA VAL A 137 1.26 29.32 -16.10
C VAL A 137 2.07 28.37 -15.21
N SER A 138 3.39 28.56 -15.14
CA SER A 138 4.27 27.73 -14.30
C SER A 138 4.02 27.97 -12.81
N LEU A 139 3.84 29.23 -12.41
CA LEU A 139 3.51 29.60 -11.03
C LEU A 139 2.11 29.10 -10.59
N ILE A 140 1.11 29.15 -11.47
CA ILE A 140 -0.25 28.65 -11.17
C ILE A 140 -0.27 27.12 -11.08
N ALA A 141 0.49 26.43 -11.94
CA ALA A 141 0.60 24.97 -11.94
C ALA A 141 1.34 24.42 -10.71
N LEU A 142 2.27 25.20 -10.14
CA LEU A 142 3.01 24.87 -8.91
C LEU A 142 2.35 25.40 -7.63
N LEU A 143 1.33 26.25 -7.74
CA LEU A 143 0.58 26.80 -6.61
C LEU A 143 0.03 25.72 -5.66
N PRO A 144 -0.50 24.57 -6.14
CA PRO A 144 -1.00 23.51 -5.27
C PRO A 144 0.08 23.02 -4.30
N VAL A 145 1.35 22.89 -4.73
CA VAL A 145 2.48 22.51 -3.87
C VAL A 145 2.66 23.48 -2.70
N LEU A 146 2.53 24.78 -2.95
CA LEU A 146 2.70 25.82 -1.94
C LEU A 146 1.52 25.86 -0.96
N THR A 147 0.31 25.54 -1.43
CA THR A 147 -0.91 25.57 -0.59
C THR A 147 -1.20 24.25 0.12
N GLY A 148 -0.66 23.12 -0.38
CA GLY A 148 -0.90 21.79 0.19
C GLY A 148 -0.30 21.61 1.59
N VAL A 149 0.69 22.40 1.98
CA VAL A 149 1.30 22.29 3.32
C VAL A 149 0.36 22.84 4.43
N ILE A 150 -0.76 23.48 4.08
CA ILE A 150 -1.47 24.40 5.00
C ILE A 150 -2.69 23.76 5.70
N SER A 151 -3.18 22.59 5.29
CA SER A 151 -4.43 22.07 5.87
C SER A 151 -4.50 20.54 5.88
N ASP A 152 -4.01 19.92 6.95
CA ASP A 152 -4.55 18.62 7.36
C ASP A 152 -5.72 18.86 8.32
N ALA A 153 -6.93 18.60 7.81
CA ALA A 153 -8.10 18.46 8.67
C ALA A 153 -7.91 17.25 9.60
N PRO A 154 -8.40 17.28 10.84
CA PRO A 154 -8.31 16.13 11.75
C PRO A 154 -8.88 14.88 11.09
N GLN A 155 -8.06 13.85 10.96
CA GLN A 155 -8.49 12.58 10.37
C GLN A 155 -9.33 11.84 11.41
N ARG A 156 -10.61 11.63 11.09
CA ARG A 156 -11.49 10.86 11.96
C ARG A 156 -11.09 9.40 11.89
N ALA A 157 -10.68 8.82 13.02
CA ALA A 157 -10.49 7.39 13.13
C ALA A 157 -11.86 6.69 12.98
N VAL A 158 -11.92 5.70 12.08
CA VAL A 158 -13.08 4.85 11.84
C VAL A 158 -12.67 3.40 12.03
N GLN A 159 -13.52 2.65 12.75
CA GLN A 159 -13.30 1.22 12.96
C GLN A 159 -13.96 0.41 11.84
N TYR A 160 -13.24 -0.60 11.38
CA TYR A 160 -13.68 -1.56 10.37
C TYR A 160 -13.47 -2.99 10.90
N GLU A 161 -14.17 -3.94 10.29
CA GLU A 161 -14.12 -5.37 10.62
C GLU A 161 -14.04 -6.16 9.32
N VAL A 162 -13.12 -7.13 9.25
CA VAL A 162 -13.03 -8.13 8.18
C VAL A 162 -13.30 -9.49 8.80
N SER A 163 -14.19 -10.27 8.19
CA SER A 163 -14.51 -11.62 8.63
C SER A 163 -14.55 -12.59 7.45
N ARG A 164 -13.99 -13.78 7.65
CA ARG A 164 -14.06 -14.92 6.72
C ARG A 164 -14.46 -16.15 7.49
N ASN A 165 -15.17 -17.06 6.83
CA ASN A 165 -15.53 -18.34 7.41
C ASN A 165 -15.25 -19.48 6.44
N ILE A 166 -15.12 -20.69 6.98
CA ILE A 166 -15.01 -21.92 6.21
C ILE A 166 -15.72 -23.06 6.97
N VAL A 167 -16.30 -23.99 6.22
CA VAL A 167 -16.79 -25.25 6.79
C VAL A 167 -15.67 -26.29 6.75
N VAL A 168 -15.37 -26.85 7.91
CA VAL A 168 -14.39 -27.92 8.11
C VAL A 168 -15.15 -29.20 8.43
N ASN A 169 -14.80 -30.29 7.74
CA ASN A 169 -15.31 -31.65 7.96
C ASN A 169 -14.59 -32.31 9.14
N ALA A 170 -14.60 -31.62 10.27
CA ALA A 170 -14.15 -32.14 11.56
C ALA A 170 -14.97 -31.50 12.69
N PRO A 171 -15.13 -32.20 13.84
CA PRO A 171 -15.68 -31.62 15.05
C PRO A 171 -14.73 -30.55 15.64
N ALA A 172 -15.27 -29.62 16.42
CA ALA A 172 -14.52 -28.50 16.99
C ALA A 172 -13.34 -28.98 17.87
N GLU A 173 -13.53 -30.10 18.57
CA GLU A 173 -12.53 -30.79 19.40
C GLU A 173 -11.27 -31.19 18.62
N GLN A 174 -11.42 -31.49 17.32
CA GLN A 174 -10.31 -31.85 16.45
C GLN A 174 -9.61 -30.61 15.85
N ILE A 175 -10.35 -29.51 15.69
CA ILE A 175 -9.83 -28.27 15.11
C ILE A 175 -9.11 -27.43 16.18
N TRP A 176 -9.65 -27.38 17.40
CA TRP A 176 -9.15 -26.54 18.49
C TRP A 176 -7.66 -26.71 18.80
N PRO A 177 -7.08 -27.92 18.84
CA PRO A 177 -5.64 -28.10 19.04
C PRO A 177 -4.78 -27.37 18.00
N LEU A 178 -5.23 -27.26 16.75
CA LEU A 178 -4.53 -26.55 15.68
C LEU A 178 -4.44 -25.04 15.93
N LEU A 179 -5.37 -24.46 16.70
CA LEU A 179 -5.28 -23.05 17.08
C LEU A 179 -4.22 -22.78 18.14
N LYS A 180 -3.92 -23.80 18.95
CA LYS A 180 -2.98 -23.70 20.08
C LYS A 180 -1.54 -23.95 19.62
N ASP A 181 -1.36 -24.90 18.71
CA ASP A 181 -0.05 -25.27 18.21
C ASP A 181 -0.12 -25.59 16.72
N MET A 182 0.20 -24.57 15.91
CA MET A 182 0.38 -24.68 14.48
C MET A 182 1.85 -24.42 14.15
N ALA A 183 2.71 -25.37 14.51
CA ALA A 183 4.12 -25.35 14.12
C ALA A 183 4.30 -25.76 12.64
N GLU A 184 5.41 -25.29 12.06
CA GLU A 184 5.95 -25.73 10.76
C GLU A 184 4.93 -25.74 9.61
N ILE A 185 4.32 -24.59 9.34
CA ILE A 185 3.50 -24.39 8.14
C ILE A 185 4.41 -24.40 6.92
N LYS A 186 4.21 -25.39 6.04
CA LYS A 186 5.00 -25.53 4.81
C LYS A 186 4.55 -24.51 3.77
N GLU A 187 5.44 -24.23 2.81
CA GLU A 187 5.18 -23.23 1.76
C GLU A 187 4.05 -23.63 0.79
N ASP A 188 3.78 -24.93 0.66
CA ASP A 188 2.69 -25.49 -0.16
C ASP A 188 1.35 -25.55 0.57
N GLU A 189 1.30 -25.21 1.87
CA GLU A 189 0.06 -25.16 2.63
C GLU A 189 -0.71 -23.84 2.42
N GLY A 190 -2.05 -23.97 2.48
CA GLY A 190 -2.98 -22.86 2.37
C GLY A 190 -3.57 -22.71 0.97
N ALA A 191 -3.96 -21.49 0.62
CA ALA A 191 -4.64 -21.18 -0.63
C ALA A 191 -3.94 -20.05 -1.37
N TRP A 192 -3.96 -20.12 -2.70
CA TRP A 192 -3.52 -19.01 -3.54
C TRP A 192 -4.45 -17.81 -3.35
N ASN A 193 -3.88 -16.61 -3.22
CA ASN A 193 -4.60 -15.35 -3.13
C ASN A 193 -3.76 -14.18 -3.66
N ILE A 194 -4.42 -13.04 -3.89
CA ILE A 194 -3.79 -11.88 -4.55
C ILE A 194 -2.73 -11.27 -3.63
N SER A 195 -3.04 -11.13 -2.34
CA SER A 195 -2.19 -10.42 -1.39
C SER A 195 -0.86 -11.14 -1.15
N GLN A 196 -0.89 -12.45 -0.91
CA GLN A 196 0.30 -13.23 -0.56
C GLN A 196 1.09 -13.67 -1.79
N ASP A 197 0.43 -14.10 -2.87
CA ASP A 197 1.15 -14.65 -4.03
C ASP A 197 1.49 -13.61 -5.09
N MET A 198 0.66 -12.58 -5.27
CA MET A 198 0.91 -11.54 -6.28
C MET A 198 1.57 -10.30 -5.69
N LEU A 199 1.12 -9.86 -4.50
CA LEU A 199 1.69 -8.69 -3.81
C LEU A 199 2.78 -9.06 -2.81
N ASN A 200 3.09 -10.35 -2.67
CA ASN A 200 4.20 -10.85 -1.86
C ASN A 200 4.09 -10.48 -0.37
N VAL A 201 2.85 -10.41 0.15
CA VAL A 201 2.60 -10.33 1.61
C VAL A 201 3.13 -11.61 2.26
N PRO A 202 3.87 -11.54 3.37
CA PRO A 202 4.40 -12.74 4.03
C PRO A 202 3.31 -13.75 4.38
N ARG A 203 3.60 -15.05 4.19
CA ARG A 203 2.73 -16.15 4.64
C ARG A 203 3.07 -16.56 6.09
N PRO A 204 2.12 -17.09 6.87
CA PRO A 204 2.39 -17.61 8.20
C PRO A 204 3.29 -18.85 8.13
N THR A 205 4.24 -18.98 9.04
CA THR A 205 5.16 -20.12 9.15
C THR A 205 4.96 -20.90 10.45
N ALA A 206 4.53 -20.25 11.53
CA ALA A 206 4.11 -20.91 12.76
C ALA A 206 3.19 -20.02 13.59
N ALA A 207 2.35 -20.63 14.43
CA ALA A 207 1.63 -19.95 15.49
C ALA A 207 1.55 -20.87 16.73
N VAL A 208 2.20 -20.47 17.82
CA VAL A 208 2.33 -21.32 19.03
C VAL A 208 1.88 -20.55 20.27
N VAL A 209 0.97 -21.14 21.04
CA VAL A 209 0.49 -20.58 22.30
C VAL A 209 1.45 -20.93 23.45
N SER A 210 1.88 -19.91 24.18
CA SER A 210 2.52 -20.05 25.49
C SER A 210 1.52 -19.72 26.60
N GLY A 211 1.25 -20.69 27.47
CA GLY A 211 0.25 -20.60 28.53
C GLY A 211 -1.01 -21.41 28.21
N ASP A 212 -2.03 -21.28 29.07
CA ASP A 212 -3.33 -21.94 28.90
C ASP A 212 -4.45 -21.02 29.44
N GLY A 213 -5.55 -20.92 28.71
CA GLY A 213 -6.70 -20.07 29.06
C GLY A 213 -6.48 -18.56 28.84
N PRO A 214 -7.35 -17.70 29.42
CA PRO A 214 -7.22 -16.25 29.32
C PRO A 214 -5.90 -15.74 29.90
N GLY A 215 -5.22 -14.86 29.18
CA GLY A 215 -3.88 -14.36 29.51
C GLY A 215 -2.74 -15.12 28.81
N ALA A 216 -3.04 -16.23 28.13
CA ALA A 216 -2.07 -16.90 27.26
C ALA A 216 -1.67 -16.00 26.07
N VAL A 217 -0.47 -16.21 25.55
CA VAL A 217 0.08 -15.43 24.42
C VAL A 217 0.33 -16.37 23.26
N ARG A 218 -0.24 -16.06 22.10
CA ARG A 218 0.06 -16.79 20.86
C ARG A 218 1.12 -16.04 20.07
N HIS A 219 2.24 -16.73 19.83
CA HIS A 219 3.41 -16.21 19.11
C HIS A 219 3.26 -16.55 17.63
N ALA A 220 2.98 -15.55 16.81
CA ALA A 220 2.86 -15.71 15.36
C ALA A 220 4.20 -15.43 14.69
N SER A 221 4.69 -16.39 13.91
CA SER A 221 5.87 -16.29 13.05
C SER A 221 5.45 -16.42 11.60
N TRP A 222 5.94 -15.52 10.77
CA TRP A 222 5.62 -15.41 9.35
C TRP A 222 6.92 -15.37 8.54
N GLN A 223 6.81 -15.54 7.23
CA GLN A 223 7.95 -15.41 6.33
C GLN A 223 8.61 -14.03 6.47
N LYS A 224 9.87 -13.92 5.98
CA LYS A 224 10.64 -12.67 5.96
C LYS A 224 10.85 -12.07 7.36
N ASP A 225 11.01 -12.96 8.34
CA ASP A 225 11.29 -12.62 9.75
C ASP A 225 10.24 -11.69 10.38
N VAL A 226 8.98 -11.82 9.93
CA VAL A 226 7.84 -11.10 10.50
C VAL A 226 7.31 -11.88 11.69
N SER A 227 7.14 -11.19 12.81
CA SER A 227 6.65 -11.79 14.06
C SER A 227 5.77 -10.82 14.83
N PHE A 228 4.73 -11.33 15.47
CA PHE A 228 3.88 -10.57 16.38
C PHE A 228 3.23 -11.49 17.42
N GLU A 229 2.65 -10.88 18.44
CA GLU A 229 2.01 -11.58 19.54
C GLU A 229 0.51 -11.31 19.53
N GLU A 230 -0.25 -12.33 19.91
CA GLU A 230 -1.71 -12.31 20.04
C GLU A 230 -2.04 -12.62 21.50
N HIS A 231 -2.43 -11.59 22.26
CA HIS A 231 -2.67 -11.67 23.70
C HIS A 231 -4.12 -12.06 23.96
N ILE A 232 -4.32 -13.30 24.39
CA ILE A 232 -5.65 -13.91 24.50
C ILE A 232 -6.37 -13.37 25.73
N PHE A 233 -7.59 -12.88 25.55
CA PHE A 233 -8.44 -12.41 26.65
C PHE A 233 -9.77 -13.17 26.76
N VAL A 234 -10.19 -13.89 25.72
CA VAL A 234 -11.30 -14.86 25.78
C VAL A 234 -10.80 -16.21 25.32
N TRP A 235 -11.06 -17.23 26.13
CA TRP A 235 -10.81 -18.62 25.82
C TRP A 235 -11.98 -19.47 26.30
N LYS A 236 -12.82 -19.90 25.36
CA LYS A 236 -13.87 -20.88 25.56
C LYS A 236 -13.57 -22.06 24.65
N GLU A 237 -13.11 -23.14 25.26
CA GLU A 237 -12.66 -24.33 24.53
C GLU A 237 -13.73 -24.81 23.55
N ASN A 238 -13.32 -25.10 22.31
CA ASN A 238 -14.16 -25.52 21.18
C ASN A 238 -15.26 -24.53 20.74
N GLU A 239 -15.32 -23.33 21.31
CA GLU A 239 -16.36 -22.33 21.01
C GLU A 239 -15.80 -21.01 20.49
N THR A 240 -14.87 -20.40 21.22
CA THR A 240 -14.43 -19.02 20.93
C THR A 240 -13.05 -18.72 21.49
N MET A 241 -12.22 -18.07 20.70
CA MET A 241 -10.93 -17.51 21.12
C MET A 241 -10.84 -16.05 20.65
N ARG A 242 -10.55 -15.10 21.54
CA ARG A 242 -10.33 -13.68 21.19
C ARG A 242 -9.01 -13.17 21.75
N TRP A 243 -8.35 -12.31 21.00
CA TRP A 243 -7.06 -11.72 21.37
C TRP A 243 -6.92 -10.27 20.94
N ASN A 244 -6.03 -9.55 21.61
CA ASN A 244 -5.51 -8.27 21.16
C ASN A 244 -4.18 -8.48 20.43
N PHE A 245 -3.93 -7.72 19.37
CA PHE A 245 -2.62 -7.75 18.71
C PHE A 245 -1.59 -6.93 19.47
N SER A 246 -0.38 -7.46 19.59
CA SER A 246 0.79 -6.80 20.14
C SER A 246 1.96 -6.95 19.17
N PHE A 247 2.60 -5.85 18.82
CA PHE A 247 3.71 -5.80 17.88
C PHE A 247 5.00 -5.40 18.63
N PRO A 248 5.71 -6.36 19.26
CA PRO A 248 6.85 -6.05 20.13
C PRO A 248 8.08 -5.55 19.34
N ASN A 249 8.08 -5.69 18.02
CA ASN A 249 9.13 -5.20 17.14
C ASN A 249 8.53 -4.57 15.87
N ASP A 250 9.39 -3.98 15.06
CA ASP A 250 9.04 -3.27 13.82
C ASP A 250 8.96 -4.21 12.59
N SER A 251 8.97 -5.53 12.76
CA SER A 251 9.09 -6.48 11.64
C SER A 251 7.95 -6.37 10.63
N VAL A 252 6.71 -6.25 11.11
CA VAL A 252 5.53 -6.04 10.27
C VAL A 252 5.62 -4.70 9.53
N GLN A 253 6.04 -3.65 10.22
CA GLN A 253 6.16 -2.30 9.66
C GLN A 253 7.25 -2.26 8.57
N ARG A 254 8.42 -2.87 8.80
CA ARG A 254 9.51 -2.98 7.81
C ARG A 254 9.09 -3.64 6.51
N HIS A 255 8.08 -4.52 6.55
CA HIS A 255 7.61 -5.25 5.38
C HIS A 255 6.42 -4.62 4.67
N THR A 256 5.64 -3.81 5.39
CA THR A 256 4.43 -3.17 4.86
C THR A 256 4.73 -1.75 4.37
N ASP A 257 5.20 -0.88 5.27
CA ASP A 257 5.64 0.50 5.02
C ASP A 257 6.26 1.09 6.30
N ARG A 258 7.30 1.92 6.18
CA ARG A 258 7.88 2.62 7.34
C ARG A 258 6.89 3.62 7.98
N HIS A 259 5.91 4.10 7.24
CA HIS A 259 4.94 5.12 7.65
C HIS A 259 3.58 4.51 8.06
N ILE A 260 3.36 3.22 7.82
CA ILE A 260 2.14 2.49 8.22
C ILE A 260 2.53 1.39 9.20
N SER A 261 2.54 1.73 10.49
CA SER A 261 2.63 0.74 11.56
C SER A 261 1.26 0.08 11.77
N PRO A 262 1.19 -1.25 11.99
CA PRO A 262 -0.05 -1.92 12.42
C PRO A 262 -0.49 -1.52 13.83
N ASP A 263 0.32 -0.76 14.57
CA ASP A 263 -0.01 -0.12 15.86
C ASP A 263 0.21 1.41 15.81
N GLY A 264 0.02 2.00 14.63
CA GLY A 264 0.25 3.42 14.39
C GLY A 264 -0.98 4.30 14.60
N ASN A 265 -0.78 5.61 14.41
CA ASN A 265 -1.87 6.60 14.49
C ASN A 265 -2.86 6.50 13.32
N HIS A 266 -2.42 5.98 12.17
CA HIS A 266 -3.21 5.92 10.94
C HIS A 266 -3.84 4.54 10.69
N LEU A 267 -3.22 3.48 11.19
CA LEU A 267 -3.72 2.13 11.14
C LEU A 267 -3.42 1.49 12.49
N LYS A 268 -4.42 0.90 13.12
CA LYS A 268 -4.25 0.12 14.34
C LYS A 268 -5.06 -1.15 14.26
N ILE A 269 -4.41 -2.31 14.22
CA ILE A 269 -5.05 -3.61 14.31
C ILE A 269 -5.38 -3.85 15.79
N LEU A 270 -6.66 -3.97 16.10
CA LEU A 270 -7.14 -4.01 17.49
C LEU A 270 -7.23 -5.45 17.99
N GLU A 271 -8.17 -6.19 17.42
CA GLU A 271 -8.65 -7.46 17.96
C GLU A 271 -8.75 -8.48 16.85
N GLY A 272 -8.44 -9.73 17.19
CA GLY A 272 -8.70 -10.89 16.36
C GLY A 272 -9.55 -11.91 17.11
N GLY A 273 -10.17 -12.83 16.39
CA GLY A 273 -10.88 -13.91 17.04
C GLY A 273 -11.34 -15.03 16.13
N TYR A 274 -11.37 -16.24 16.69
CA TYR A 274 -12.04 -17.41 16.12
C TYR A 274 -13.37 -17.66 16.81
N ASP A 275 -14.39 -17.95 16.02
CA ASP A 275 -15.69 -18.48 16.48
C ASP A 275 -15.98 -19.81 15.80
N PHE A 276 -16.44 -20.78 16.60
CA PHE A 276 -16.81 -22.11 16.16
C PHE A 276 -18.32 -22.30 16.25
N ARG A 277 -18.93 -22.73 15.16
CA ARG A 277 -20.34 -23.11 15.13
C ARG A 277 -20.47 -24.53 14.59
N SER A 278 -20.79 -25.48 15.47
CA SER A 278 -21.12 -26.84 15.07
C SER A 278 -22.33 -26.81 14.13
N LEU A 279 -22.20 -27.45 12.96
CA LEU A 279 -23.27 -27.64 12.00
C LEU A 279 -23.92 -29.02 12.19
N ASP A 280 -23.10 -30.03 12.52
CA ASP A 280 -23.48 -31.37 12.96
C ASP A 280 -22.30 -32.03 13.69
N ALA A 281 -22.39 -33.35 13.93
CA ALA A 281 -21.40 -34.11 14.68
C ALA A 281 -20.00 -34.11 14.05
N ASP A 282 -19.90 -33.97 12.72
CA ASP A 282 -18.65 -34.12 11.98
C ASP A 282 -18.26 -32.84 11.23
N ARG A 283 -19.06 -31.76 11.31
CA ARG A 283 -18.81 -30.51 10.60
C ARG A 283 -18.92 -29.29 11.51
N THR A 284 -17.92 -28.42 11.38
CA THR A 284 -17.84 -27.16 12.13
C THR A 284 -17.58 -26.01 11.18
N GLU A 285 -18.36 -24.94 11.30
CA GLU A 285 -18.03 -23.66 10.68
C GLU A 285 -17.06 -22.90 11.58
N VAL A 286 -15.90 -22.53 11.03
CA VAL A 286 -14.88 -21.74 11.70
C VAL A 286 -14.88 -20.35 11.08
N THR A 287 -15.12 -19.33 11.89
CA THR A 287 -15.07 -17.92 11.49
C THR A 287 -13.85 -17.26 12.08
N LEU A 288 -13.09 -16.53 11.28
CA LEU A 288 -11.98 -15.68 11.71
C LEU A 288 -12.34 -14.22 11.45
N THR A 289 -12.23 -13.40 12.48
CA THR A 289 -12.57 -11.98 12.43
C THR A 289 -11.39 -11.14 12.89
N THR A 290 -11.17 -9.99 12.23
CA THR A 290 -10.15 -9.00 12.59
C THR A 290 -10.78 -7.61 12.58
N ARG A 291 -10.59 -6.86 13.66
CA ARG A 291 -11.03 -5.47 13.81
C ARG A 291 -9.85 -4.53 13.80
N TYR A 292 -9.99 -3.41 13.10
CA TYR A 292 -8.93 -2.43 12.95
C TYR A 292 -9.48 -1.01 12.87
N LEU A 293 -8.68 -0.04 13.25
CA LEU A 293 -8.94 1.39 13.11
C LEU A 293 -8.14 1.94 11.95
N VAL A 294 -8.78 2.82 11.18
CA VAL A 294 -8.13 3.62 10.14
C VAL A 294 -8.39 5.09 10.40
N ALA A 295 -7.33 5.88 10.41
CA ALA A 295 -7.38 7.33 10.39
C ALA A 295 -6.61 7.83 9.15
N SER A 296 -7.36 8.14 8.10
CA SER A 296 -6.87 8.56 6.80
C SER A 296 -7.82 9.60 6.20
N PRO A 297 -7.33 10.48 5.29
CA PRO A 297 -8.15 11.32 4.44
C PRO A 297 -9.20 10.53 3.64
N VAL A 298 -8.89 9.26 3.33
CA VAL A 298 -9.69 8.40 2.45
C VAL A 298 -10.01 7.06 3.14
N ASN A 299 -10.59 7.11 4.33
CA ASN A 299 -10.91 5.90 5.14
C ASN A 299 -11.62 4.79 4.36
N LEU A 300 -12.63 5.12 3.55
CA LEU A 300 -13.35 4.12 2.75
C LEU A 300 -12.43 3.43 1.72
N TYR A 301 -11.51 4.17 1.13
CA TYR A 301 -10.54 3.60 0.21
C TYR A 301 -9.57 2.66 0.94
N ALA A 302 -9.06 3.11 2.09
CA ALA A 302 -8.20 2.30 2.94
C ALA A 302 -8.91 1.02 3.44
N SER A 303 -10.21 1.07 3.74
CA SER A 303 -10.97 -0.11 4.17
C SER A 303 -11.13 -1.15 3.06
N LEU A 304 -11.16 -0.75 1.78
CA LEU A 304 -11.18 -1.70 0.66
C LEU A 304 -9.87 -2.51 0.59
N TRP A 305 -8.74 -1.84 0.84
CA TRP A 305 -7.45 -2.52 0.95
C TRP A 305 -7.36 -3.40 2.20
N GLY A 306 -7.90 -2.94 3.33
CA GLY A 306 -8.01 -3.78 4.53
C GLY A 306 -8.83 -5.04 4.28
N GLU A 307 -9.97 -4.93 3.61
CA GLU A 307 -10.84 -6.04 3.21
C GLU A 307 -10.11 -7.06 2.31
N LEU A 308 -9.30 -6.58 1.36
CA LEU A 308 -8.50 -7.44 0.48
C LEU A 308 -7.36 -8.12 1.25
N LEU A 309 -6.49 -7.34 1.91
CA LEU A 309 -5.28 -7.84 2.55
C LEU A 309 -5.59 -8.77 3.73
N LEU A 310 -6.43 -8.31 4.67
CA LEU A 310 -6.82 -9.13 5.82
C LEU A 310 -7.71 -10.28 5.39
N GLY A 311 -8.61 -10.07 4.42
CA GLY A 311 -9.48 -11.12 3.93
C GLY A 311 -8.72 -12.27 3.26
N ASP A 312 -7.70 -11.97 2.46
CA ASP A 312 -6.83 -12.95 1.83
C ASP A 312 -6.02 -13.73 2.88
N ILE A 313 -5.44 -13.02 3.86
CA ILE A 313 -4.75 -13.64 5.00
C ILE A 313 -5.68 -14.59 5.75
N GLN A 314 -6.88 -14.14 6.11
CA GLN A 314 -7.84 -14.95 6.85
C GLN A 314 -8.25 -16.18 6.04
N THR A 315 -8.48 -16.02 4.74
CA THR A 315 -8.82 -17.12 3.83
C THR A 315 -7.71 -18.16 3.79
N ASN A 316 -6.45 -17.73 3.68
CA ASN A 316 -5.30 -18.63 3.68
C ASN A 316 -5.16 -19.38 5.01
N VAL A 317 -5.27 -18.70 6.14
CA VAL A 317 -5.18 -19.32 7.48
C VAL A 317 -6.30 -20.33 7.69
N LEU A 318 -7.53 -20.00 7.31
CA LEU A 318 -8.68 -20.91 7.39
C LEU A 318 -8.51 -22.13 6.46
N ALA A 319 -7.91 -21.95 5.28
CA ALA A 319 -7.60 -23.05 4.38
C ALA A 319 -6.55 -24.02 4.98
N ILE A 320 -5.51 -23.50 5.65
CA ILE A 320 -4.53 -24.31 6.37
C ILE A 320 -5.22 -25.12 7.48
N ILE A 321 -6.03 -24.46 8.30
CA ILE A 321 -6.79 -25.11 9.38
C ILE A 321 -7.67 -26.24 8.82
N LYS A 322 -8.42 -25.96 7.75
CA LYS A 322 -9.27 -26.96 7.09
C LYS A 322 -8.46 -28.16 6.62
N SER A 323 -7.37 -27.93 5.89
CA SER A 323 -6.53 -28.99 5.32
C SER A 323 -5.94 -29.88 6.42
N ARG A 324 -5.37 -29.28 7.48
CA ARG A 324 -4.81 -30.03 8.61
C ARG A 324 -5.87 -30.80 9.38
N ALA A 325 -7.02 -30.18 9.65
CA ALA A 325 -8.11 -30.81 10.38
C ALA A 325 -8.73 -31.99 9.62
N GLU A 326 -8.86 -31.90 8.30
CA GLU A 326 -9.43 -32.95 7.45
C GLU A 326 -8.43 -34.07 7.09
N GLY A 327 -7.21 -34.03 7.66
CA GLY A 327 -6.18 -35.06 7.47
C GLY A 327 -5.42 -34.95 6.15
N GLY A 328 -5.24 -33.72 5.66
CA GLY A 328 -4.72 -33.35 4.34
C GLY A 328 -3.85 -34.39 3.63
N VAL A 329 -4.41 -34.98 2.57
CA VAL A 329 -3.64 -35.44 1.42
C VAL A 329 -3.91 -34.43 0.31
N ASN A 330 -2.97 -33.49 0.13
CA ASN A 330 -2.74 -32.86 -1.16
C ASN A 330 -1.35 -33.29 -1.62
#